data_AF-A0AAV7YDW5-F1
#
_entry.id   AF-A0AAV7YDW5-F1
#
_cell.length_a   1.000
_cell.length_b   1.000
_cell.length_c   1.000
_cell.angle_alpha   90.00
_cell.angle_beta   90.00
_cell.angle_gamma   90.00
#
_symmetry.space_group_name_H-M   'P 1'
#
loop_
_entity.id
_entity.type
_entity.pdbx_description
1 polymer ?
#
loop_
_entity_poly.entity_id
_entity_poly.type
_entity_poly.pdbx_seq_one_letter_code
_entity_poly.pdbx_strand_id
1 'polypeptide(L)'
;MCEADTQPIFICDPFDPKTKPTDIVLSNNSHTIKSTTTQWKTIRGTTIMKTGKFNFRFKIDEVPSSTTATMIGVCSPTCKSIAYQHITGYVFYGYNGNKYHNSRDSTYGGKWKKGDVVGMFVDMDKKTIRFELNGKDYGIAYSNISNETILSVDMYYTGEQITIF
;
A
#
# COMPACT_ATOMS: atom_id res chain seq x y z
N MET A 1 20.46 -29.79 8.27
CA MET A 1 20.47 -28.68 7.29
C MET A 1 19.12 -28.66 6.59
N CYS A 2 18.73 -27.47 6.14
CA CYS A 2 17.52 -27.13 5.37
C CYS A 2 16.34 -26.60 6.21
N GLU A 3 16.49 -25.30 6.51
CA GLU A 3 15.51 -24.21 6.40
C GLU A 3 14.11 -24.42 7.00
N ALA A 4 13.88 -23.72 8.12
CA ALA A 4 12.54 -23.32 8.51
C ALA A 4 11.97 -22.38 7.42
N ASP A 5 11.18 -22.95 6.52
CA ASP A 5 10.31 -22.19 5.63
C ASP A 5 9.16 -21.64 6.48
N THR A 6 9.46 -20.55 7.21
CA THR A 6 8.44 -19.79 7.93
C THR A 6 7.59 -19.10 6.88
N GLN A 7 6.40 -19.67 6.67
CA GLN A 7 5.31 -19.08 5.90
C GLN A 7 5.21 -17.57 6.18
N PRO A 8 4.83 -16.76 5.18
CA PRO A 8 4.78 -15.33 5.37
C PRO A 8 3.84 -14.97 6.52
N ILE A 9 4.30 -14.09 7.41
CA ILE A 9 3.47 -13.56 8.49
C ILE A 9 2.46 -12.62 7.83
N PHE A 10 1.20 -13.05 7.76
CA PHE A 10 0.10 -12.16 7.42
C PHE A 10 -0.03 -11.14 8.55
N ILE A 11 0.19 -9.86 8.23
CA ILE A 11 -0.10 -8.78 9.16
C ILE A 11 -1.34 -8.06 8.64
N CYS A 12 -2.46 -8.28 9.31
CA CYS A 12 -3.60 -7.37 9.26
C CYS A 12 -3.24 -6.13 10.10
N ASP A 13 -2.35 -5.28 9.56
CA ASP A 13 -1.96 -4.04 10.22
C ASP A 13 -3.12 -3.06 10.09
N PRO A 14 -3.81 -2.67 11.19
CA PRO A 14 -4.83 -1.66 11.12
C PRO A 14 -4.20 -0.33 10.70
N PHE A 15 -5.00 0.51 10.05
CA PHE A 15 -4.61 1.89 9.81
C PHE A 15 -4.58 2.67 11.13
N ASP A 16 -3.60 3.55 11.29
CA ASP A 16 -3.37 4.28 12.52
C ASP A 16 -4.39 5.43 12.70
N PRO A 17 -5.32 5.33 13.69
CA PRO A 17 -6.29 6.39 13.94
C PRO A 17 -5.66 7.67 14.49
N LYS A 18 -4.45 7.61 15.05
CA LYS A 18 -3.77 8.77 15.64
C LYS A 18 -3.13 9.67 14.59
N THR A 19 -2.75 9.11 13.44
CA THR A 19 -2.06 9.85 12.38
C THR A 19 -2.90 10.01 11.12
N LYS A 20 -4.18 9.60 11.15
CA LYS A 20 -5.10 9.77 10.02
C LYS A 20 -5.39 11.25 9.72
N PRO A 21 -5.48 11.65 8.44
CA PRO A 21 -6.06 12.93 8.06
C PRO A 21 -7.53 13.05 8.49
N THR A 22 -8.02 14.28 8.64
CA THR A 22 -9.45 14.56 8.95
C THR A 22 -10.39 13.99 7.90
N ASP A 23 -9.96 14.00 6.64
CA ASP A 23 -10.76 13.58 5.48
C ASP A 23 -10.68 12.06 5.19
N ILE A 24 -10.05 11.30 6.09
CA ILE A 24 -10.07 9.83 6.05
C ILE A 24 -10.91 9.32 7.22
N VAL A 25 -11.94 8.55 6.86
CA VAL A 25 -12.83 7.86 7.79
C VAL A 25 -12.35 6.42 7.95
N LEU A 26 -12.18 6.00 9.20
CA LEU A 26 -11.85 4.63 9.57
C LEU A 26 -13.10 3.88 10.00
N SER A 27 -13.19 2.61 9.60
CA SER A 27 -14.23 1.68 10.07
C SER A 27 -13.65 0.26 10.14
N ASN A 28 -14.47 -0.73 10.54
CA ASN A 28 -14.06 -2.13 10.67
C ASN A 28 -12.80 -2.30 11.54
N ASN A 29 -12.83 -1.78 12.77
CA ASN A 29 -11.67 -1.77 13.67
C ASN A 29 -10.40 -1.21 13.00
N SER A 30 -10.55 -0.11 12.25
CA SER A 30 -9.49 0.55 11.48
C SER A 30 -8.87 -0.26 10.34
N HIS A 31 -9.54 -1.30 9.83
CA HIS A 31 -9.08 -2.04 8.65
C HIS A 31 -9.63 -1.48 7.34
N THR A 32 -10.66 -0.64 7.41
CA THR A 32 -11.28 -0.01 6.23
C THR A 32 -11.05 1.49 6.27
N ILE A 33 -10.53 2.04 5.17
CA ILE A 33 -10.38 3.48 4.94
C ILE A 33 -11.32 3.96 3.85
N LYS A 34 -11.95 5.11 4.07
CA LYS A 34 -12.77 5.82 3.07
C LYS A 34 -12.34 7.28 2.99
N SER A 35 -12.08 7.76 1.77
CA SER A 35 -11.83 9.18 1.54
C SER A 35 -13.15 9.96 1.52
N THR A 36 -13.16 11.15 2.12
CA THR A 36 -14.28 12.10 2.05
C THR A 36 -13.93 13.37 1.26
N THR A 37 -12.84 13.36 0.51
CA THR A 37 -12.33 14.53 -0.24
C THR A 37 -11.79 14.12 -1.60
N THR A 38 -11.74 15.08 -2.54
CA THR A 38 -11.05 14.92 -3.83
C THR A 38 -9.69 15.62 -3.79
N GLN A 39 -8.82 15.14 -2.89
CA GLN A 39 -7.46 15.61 -2.68
C GLN A 39 -6.62 14.43 -2.17
N TRP A 40 -5.33 14.41 -2.48
CA TRP A 40 -4.42 13.38 -1.97
C TRP A 40 -4.37 13.39 -0.45
N LYS A 41 -4.68 12.24 0.15
CA LYS A 41 -4.63 12.01 1.60
C LYS A 41 -3.96 10.68 1.88
N THR A 42 -2.85 10.77 2.63
CA THR A 42 -2.06 9.61 3.01
C THR A 42 -2.45 9.15 4.40
N ILE A 43 -2.62 7.85 4.57
CA ILE A 43 -2.79 7.19 5.87
C ILE A 43 -1.82 6.03 5.98
N ARG A 44 -1.35 5.74 7.19
CA ARG A 44 -0.35 4.71 7.47
C ARG A 44 -0.91 3.60 8.34
N GLY A 45 -0.27 2.45 8.30
CA GLY A 45 -0.46 1.38 9.28
C GLY A 45 0.14 1.75 10.65
N THR A 46 0.11 0.81 11.59
CA THR A 46 0.69 0.99 12.93
C THR A 46 2.04 0.30 13.10
N THR A 47 2.39 -0.62 12.21
CA THR A 47 3.57 -1.49 12.37
C THR A 47 4.76 -0.96 11.57
N ILE A 48 5.84 -0.58 12.27
CA ILE A 48 7.14 -0.32 11.64
C ILE A 48 7.84 -1.66 11.39
N MET A 49 8.04 -1.97 10.11
CA MET A 49 8.73 -3.16 9.64
C MET A 49 10.24 -2.91 9.57
N LYS A 50 11.05 -3.80 10.16
CA LYS A 50 12.53 -3.69 10.19
C LYS A 50 13.26 -4.95 9.69
N THR A 51 12.70 -6.11 10.00
CA THR A 51 13.20 -7.46 9.65
C THR A 51 12.00 -8.40 9.49
N GLY A 52 12.16 -9.48 8.74
CA GLY A 52 11.11 -10.46 8.46
C GLY A 52 10.33 -10.18 7.18
N LYS A 53 9.32 -11.03 6.94
CA LYS A 53 8.43 -10.97 5.79
C LYS A 53 7.02 -10.57 6.21
N PHE A 54 6.43 -9.65 5.49
CA PHE A 54 5.13 -9.07 5.77
C PHE A 54 4.24 -9.14 4.55
N ASN A 55 3.01 -9.63 4.73
CA ASN A 55 2.01 -9.69 3.67
C ASN A 55 0.78 -8.86 4.03
N PHE A 56 0.34 -8.08 3.06
CA PHE A 56 -0.89 -7.28 3.13
C PHE A 56 -1.78 -7.60 1.93
N ARG A 57 -3.09 -7.66 2.15
CA ARG A 57 -4.07 -7.75 1.08
C ARG A 57 -5.06 -6.60 1.20
N PHE A 58 -5.34 -5.96 0.08
CA PHE A 58 -6.23 -4.80 0.00
C PHE A 58 -7.36 -5.15 -0.94
N LYS A 59 -8.58 -5.18 -0.42
CA LYS A 59 -9.79 -5.23 -1.22
C LYS A 59 -10.15 -3.82 -1.66
N ILE A 60 -10.37 -3.63 -2.95
CA ILE A 60 -10.85 -2.36 -3.49
C ILE A 60 -12.38 -2.36 -3.39
N ASP A 61 -12.92 -1.74 -2.34
CA ASP A 61 -14.34 -1.83 -2.02
C ASP A 61 -15.19 -0.90 -2.89
N GLU A 62 -14.77 0.36 -3.05
CA GLU A 62 -15.50 1.35 -3.82
C GLU A 62 -14.56 2.25 -4.61
N VAL A 63 -14.95 2.55 -5.86
CA VAL A 63 -14.26 3.46 -6.77
C VAL A 63 -15.33 4.31 -7.46
N PRO A 64 -15.73 5.46 -6.86
CA PRO A 64 -16.81 6.29 -7.40
C PRO A 64 -16.45 7.03 -8.69
N SER A 65 -15.15 7.23 -8.94
CA SER A 65 -14.63 7.73 -10.21
C SER A 65 -14.57 6.59 -11.26
N SER A 66 -14.41 6.92 -12.54
CA SER A 66 -14.19 5.92 -13.59
C SER A 66 -12.83 5.20 -13.47
N THR A 67 -11.94 5.69 -12.60
CA THR A 67 -10.60 5.15 -12.37
C THR A 67 -10.24 5.14 -10.90
N THR A 68 -9.45 4.15 -10.47
CA THR A 68 -8.91 4.08 -9.10
C THR A 68 -7.67 4.96 -8.96
N ALA A 69 -7.78 6.04 -8.19
CA ALA A 69 -6.66 6.92 -7.86
C ALA A 69 -6.18 6.62 -6.43
N THR A 70 -5.84 5.36 -6.19
CA THR A 70 -5.27 4.86 -4.93
C THR A 70 -3.85 4.34 -5.18
N MET A 71 -2.90 4.76 -4.34
CA MET A 71 -1.53 4.24 -4.30
C MET A 71 -1.35 3.39 -3.04
N ILE A 72 -0.83 2.17 -3.22
CA ILE A 72 -0.54 1.23 -2.13
C ILE A 72 0.96 0.99 -2.08
N GLY A 73 1.56 1.08 -0.89
CA GLY A 73 2.97 0.77 -0.75
C GLY A 73 3.47 0.94 0.67
N VAL A 74 4.75 1.27 0.76
CA VAL A 74 5.41 1.56 2.02
C VAL A 74 6.28 2.81 1.91
N CYS A 75 6.61 3.41 3.03
CA CYS A 75 7.52 4.54 3.10
C CYS A 75 8.38 4.51 4.37
N SER A 76 9.35 5.41 4.51
CA SER A 76 10.03 5.64 5.79
C SER A 76 9.01 5.93 6.91
N PRO A 77 9.21 5.50 8.17
CA PRO A 77 8.34 5.87 9.29
C PRO A 77 8.14 7.39 9.47
N THR A 78 9.11 8.18 9.00
CA THR A 78 9.08 9.65 9.03
C THR A 78 8.46 10.30 7.78
N CYS A 79 7.96 9.51 6.83
CA CYS A 79 7.33 10.03 5.62
C CYS A 79 6.06 10.82 5.96
N LYS A 80 5.88 11.96 5.30
CA LYS A 80 4.69 12.83 5.49
C LYS A 80 3.58 12.55 4.47
N SER A 81 3.93 11.99 3.32
CA SER A 81 3.01 11.61 2.24
C SER A 81 3.73 10.63 1.31
N ILE A 82 2.96 9.94 0.46
CA ILE A 82 3.48 9.17 -0.69
C ILE A 82 2.87 9.66 -2.01
N ALA A 83 2.20 10.82 -2.01
CA ALA A 83 1.50 11.39 -3.15
C ALA A 83 2.45 11.89 -4.23
N TYR A 84 2.15 11.56 -5.49
CA TYR A 84 2.55 12.06 -6.82
C TYR A 84 3.77 13.00 -7.01
N GLN A 85 4.08 13.90 -6.08
CA GLN A 85 5.13 14.92 -6.22
C GLN A 85 6.06 15.04 -5.01
N HIS A 86 5.83 14.31 -3.92
CA HIS A 86 6.69 14.36 -2.75
C HIS A 86 6.84 12.98 -2.11
N ILE A 87 8.10 12.58 -1.89
CA ILE A 87 8.58 11.64 -0.87
C ILE A 87 8.83 10.18 -1.34
N THR A 88 9.79 9.59 -0.62
CA THR A 88 10.54 8.34 -0.74
C THR A 88 9.73 7.04 -0.67
N GLY A 89 8.43 7.08 -0.97
CA GLY A 89 7.57 5.89 -0.96
C GLY A 89 7.95 4.89 -2.05
N TYR A 90 7.66 3.63 -1.81
CA TYR A 90 7.75 2.54 -2.78
C TYR A 90 6.32 2.05 -3.05
N VAL A 91 5.67 2.59 -4.08
CA VAL A 91 4.22 2.41 -4.26
C VAL A 91 3.84 1.80 -5.61
N PHE A 92 2.68 1.17 -5.65
CA PHE A 92 1.99 0.67 -6.83
C PHE A 92 0.71 1.49 -7.00
N TYR A 93 0.41 1.94 -8.23
CA TYR A 93 -0.68 2.87 -8.49
C TYR A 93 -1.83 2.26 -9.31
N GLY A 94 -3.06 2.40 -8.81
CA GLY A 94 -4.24 1.78 -9.43
C GLY A 94 -4.68 2.35 -10.76
N TYR A 95 -4.38 3.62 -11.02
CA TYR A 95 -4.85 4.32 -12.21
C TYR A 95 -4.22 3.79 -13.50
N ASN A 96 -2.93 3.44 -13.44
CA ASN A 96 -2.16 2.98 -14.60
C ASN A 96 -1.41 1.66 -14.40
N GLY A 97 -1.33 1.13 -13.17
CA GLY A 97 -0.53 -0.05 -12.88
C GLY A 97 0.98 0.23 -12.88
N ASN A 98 1.40 1.49 -12.86
CA ASN A 98 2.81 1.84 -12.74
C ASN A 98 3.24 1.77 -11.27
N LYS A 99 4.54 1.58 -11.08
CA LYS A 99 5.21 1.72 -9.78
C LYS A 99 5.85 3.11 -9.70
N TYR A 100 5.79 3.75 -8.53
CA TYR A 100 6.32 5.09 -8.31
C TYR A 100 7.29 5.11 -7.12
N HIS A 101 8.45 5.74 -7.35
CA HIS A 101 9.46 5.99 -6.31
C HIS A 101 10.31 7.20 -6.69
N ASN A 102 10.60 8.08 -5.72
CA ASN A 102 11.42 9.28 -5.91
C ASN A 102 10.99 10.13 -7.13
N SER A 103 9.68 10.42 -7.23
CA SER A 103 9.09 11.22 -8.30
C SER A 103 9.31 10.68 -9.72
N ARG A 104 9.58 9.37 -9.84
CA ARG A 104 9.69 8.66 -11.11
C ARG A 104 8.69 7.53 -11.15
N ASP A 105 8.10 7.32 -12.32
CA ASP A 105 7.23 6.19 -12.59
C ASP A 105 7.85 5.22 -13.58
N SER A 106 7.41 3.98 -13.54
CA SER A 106 7.78 2.95 -14.49
C SER A 106 6.67 1.92 -14.62
N THR A 107 6.51 1.36 -15.82
CA THR A 107 5.58 0.24 -16.04
C THR A 107 5.96 -0.95 -15.17
N TYR A 108 4.95 -1.59 -14.58
CA TYR A 108 5.16 -2.72 -13.68
C TYR A 108 4.01 -3.73 -13.72
N GLY A 109 2.77 -3.29 -13.48
CA GLY A 109 1.61 -4.16 -13.41
C GLY A 109 0.39 -3.63 -14.16
N GLY A 110 -0.76 -4.21 -13.87
CA GLY A 110 -2.06 -3.79 -14.42
C GLY A 110 -2.77 -2.75 -13.56
N LYS A 111 -3.69 -2.00 -14.18
CA LYS A 111 -4.68 -1.17 -13.48
C LYS A 111 -5.60 -2.06 -12.63
N TRP A 112 -6.09 -1.54 -11.52
CA TRP A 112 -7.12 -2.22 -10.72
C TRP A 112 -8.37 -1.36 -10.55
N LYS A 113 -9.46 -2.03 -10.18
CA LYS A 113 -10.80 -1.45 -10.04
C LYS A 113 -11.53 -2.05 -8.84
N LYS A 114 -12.75 -1.55 -8.59
CA LYS A 114 -13.67 -2.11 -7.60
C LYS A 114 -13.79 -3.63 -7.74
N GLY A 115 -13.70 -4.33 -6.61
CA GLY A 115 -13.78 -5.79 -6.51
C GLY A 115 -12.43 -6.51 -6.63
N ASP A 116 -11.39 -5.85 -7.14
CA ASP A 116 -10.06 -6.44 -7.20
C ASP A 116 -9.42 -6.53 -5.81
N VAL A 117 -8.45 -7.45 -5.70
CA VAL A 117 -7.58 -7.61 -4.55
C VAL A 117 -6.14 -7.37 -4.95
N VAL A 118 -5.50 -6.38 -4.31
CA VAL A 118 -4.06 -6.12 -4.44
C VAL A 118 -3.34 -6.81 -3.29
N GLY A 119 -2.35 -7.63 -3.60
CA GLY A 119 -1.42 -8.19 -2.60
C GLY A 119 -0.13 -7.38 -2.58
N MET A 120 0.43 -7.14 -1.39
CA MET A 120 1.75 -6.55 -1.22
C MET A 120 2.58 -7.43 -0.29
N PHE A 121 3.79 -7.75 -0.72
CA PHE A 121 4.73 -8.62 0.00
C PHE A 121 6.02 -7.85 0.21
N VAL A 122 6.38 -7.64 1.47
CA VAL A 122 7.57 -6.90 1.89
C VAL A 122 8.51 -7.89 2.55
N ASP A 123 9.69 -8.09 1.97
CA ASP A 123 10.77 -8.88 2.56
C ASP A 123 11.83 -7.91 3.08
N MET A 124 11.80 -7.63 4.39
CA MET A 124 12.73 -6.71 5.03
C MET A 124 14.12 -7.33 5.25
N ASP A 125 14.26 -8.65 5.14
CA ASP A 125 15.56 -9.32 5.24
C ASP A 125 16.31 -9.21 3.90
N LYS A 126 15.60 -9.34 2.78
CA LYS A 126 16.13 -9.15 1.41
C LYS A 126 16.00 -7.72 0.91
N LYS A 127 15.31 -6.84 1.64
CA LYS A 127 15.00 -5.45 1.25
C LYS A 127 14.28 -5.36 -0.10
N THR A 128 13.24 -6.18 -0.28
CA THR A 128 12.45 -6.21 -1.52
C THR A 128 10.95 -6.04 -1.28
N ILE A 129 10.25 -5.55 -2.32
CA ILE A 129 8.79 -5.49 -2.37
C ILE A 129 8.32 -6.07 -3.69
N ARG A 130 7.29 -6.90 -3.65
CA ARG A 130 6.51 -7.34 -4.82
C ARG A 130 5.02 -7.15 -4.58
N PHE A 131 4.27 -7.12 -5.67
CA PHE A 131 2.82 -6.98 -5.64
C PHE A 131 2.14 -8.02 -6.51
N GLU A 132 0.93 -8.39 -6.10
CA GLU A 132 0.02 -9.24 -6.84
C GLU A 132 -1.28 -8.47 -7.14
N LEU A 133 -1.96 -8.84 -8.22
CA LEU A 133 -3.35 -8.43 -8.49
C LEU A 133 -4.19 -9.67 -8.77
N ASN A 134 -5.22 -9.91 -7.95
CA ASN A 134 -6.09 -11.08 -8.06
C ASN A 134 -5.32 -12.41 -8.15
N GLY A 135 -4.23 -12.54 -7.38
CA GLY A 135 -3.36 -13.71 -7.35
C GLY A 135 -2.33 -13.80 -8.48
N LYS A 136 -2.34 -12.86 -9.45
CA LYS A 136 -1.27 -12.76 -10.45
C LYS A 136 -0.10 -11.97 -9.87
N ASP A 137 1.06 -12.62 -9.75
CA ASP A 137 2.33 -11.99 -9.34
C ASP A 137 2.97 -11.20 -10.49
N TYR A 138 3.43 -9.99 -10.18
CA TYR A 138 4.18 -9.12 -11.10
C TYR A 138 5.68 -9.10 -10.83
N GLY A 139 6.17 -9.90 -9.88
CA GLY A 139 7.58 -10.00 -9.52
C GLY A 139 8.07 -8.84 -8.66
N ILE A 140 9.39 -8.74 -8.47
CA ILE A 140 9.97 -7.70 -7.61
C ILE A 140 9.76 -6.30 -8.23
N ALA A 141 8.98 -5.46 -7.55
CA ALA A 141 8.80 -4.05 -7.90
C ALA A 141 10.00 -3.22 -7.45
N TYR A 142 10.50 -3.49 -6.24
CA TYR A 142 11.55 -2.71 -5.60
C TYR A 142 12.57 -3.60 -4.91
N SER A 143 13.83 -3.19 -4.98
CA SER A 143 14.98 -3.77 -4.27
C SER A 143 15.75 -2.66 -3.57
N ASN A 144 16.53 -3.02 -2.54
CA ASN A 144 17.28 -2.06 -1.72
C ASN A 144 16.37 -1.03 -1.04
N ILE A 145 15.19 -1.46 -0.58
CA ILE A 145 14.29 -0.60 0.18
C ILE A 145 14.92 -0.19 1.53
N SER A 146 14.38 0.86 2.14
CA SER A 146 14.88 1.41 3.41
C SER A 146 14.92 0.37 4.53
N ASN A 147 15.82 0.56 5.49
CA ASN A 147 16.01 -0.37 6.61
C ASN A 147 14.77 -0.50 7.51
N GLU A 148 14.00 0.57 7.62
CA GLU A 148 12.73 0.60 8.33
C GLU A 148 11.66 1.17 7.39
N THR A 149 10.49 0.56 7.38
CA THR A 149 9.39 1.02 6.56
C THR A 149 8.05 0.76 7.22
N ILE A 150 7.03 1.53 6.86
CA ILE A 150 5.67 1.41 7.38
C ILE A 150 4.71 1.35 6.20
N LEU A 151 3.62 0.59 6.36
CA LEU A 151 2.52 0.57 5.42
C LEU A 151 2.01 2.00 5.19
N SER A 152 1.79 2.36 3.94
CA SER A 152 1.24 3.66 3.56
C SER A 152 0.29 3.50 2.38
N VAL A 153 -0.88 4.13 2.47
CA VAL A 153 -1.87 4.20 1.40
C VAL A 153 -2.24 5.65 1.17
N ASP A 154 -2.35 6.04 -0.10
CA ASP A 154 -2.77 7.37 -0.51
C ASP A 154 -3.97 7.27 -1.42
N MET A 155 -4.99 8.08 -1.14
CA MET A 155 -6.27 8.08 -1.85
C MET A 155 -6.54 9.48 -2.37
N TYR A 156 -7.20 9.60 -3.52
CA TYR A 156 -7.47 10.90 -4.12
C TYR A 156 -8.95 11.23 -4.19
N TYR A 157 -9.81 10.34 -4.68
CA TYR A 157 -11.20 10.69 -4.95
C TYR A 157 -12.10 10.53 -3.73
N THR A 158 -13.08 11.43 -3.60
CA THR A 158 -14.10 11.30 -2.56
C THR A 158 -14.90 10.01 -2.75
N GLY A 159 -15.12 9.31 -1.65
CA GLY A 159 -15.85 8.05 -1.59
C GLY A 159 -15.05 6.81 -2.02
N GLU A 160 -13.80 6.93 -2.48
CA GLU A 160 -12.93 5.76 -2.63
C GLU A 160 -12.81 5.04 -1.29
N GLN A 161 -12.87 3.71 -1.33
CA GLN A 161 -12.84 2.88 -0.13
C GLN A 161 -12.03 1.60 -0.38
N ILE A 162 -11.15 1.26 0.56
CA ILE A 162 -10.42 0.00 0.56
C ILE A 162 -10.40 -0.64 1.95
N THR A 163 -10.24 -1.96 2.00
CA THR A 163 -10.15 -2.74 3.24
C THR A 163 -8.94 -3.65 3.24
N ILE A 164 -8.19 -3.67 4.34
CA ILE A 164 -7.13 -4.66 4.61
C ILE A 164 -7.75 -5.90 5.26
N PHE A 165 -7.33 -7.11 4.84
CA PHE A 165 -7.83 -8.39 5.36
C PHE A 165 -6.83 -9.54 5.22
#